data_AF-A0A080YZV1-F1
#
_entry.id   AF-A0A080YZV1-F1
#
_cell.length_a   1.000
_cell.length_b   1.000
_cell.length_c   1.000
_cell.angle_alpha   90.00
_cell.angle_beta   90.00
_cell.angle_gamma   90.00
#
_symmetry.space_group_name_H-M   'P 1'
#
loop_
_entity.id
_entity.type
_entity.pdbx_description
1 polymer ?
#
loop_
_entity_poly.entity_id
_entity_poly.type
_entity_poly.pdbx_seq_one_letter_code
_entity_poly.pdbx_strand_id
1 'polypeptide(L)'
;MDRVNSHQSVFLFAKANWRFTTNGLFLPTTYMGAVMMAATVTTARDGKAWMPAINANNRPSKLPNKKELGTWVSIDDDMTVMTMNGELNKERLIQWLETMGASFDTIRRRK
;
A
#
# COMPACT_ATOMS: atom_id res chain seq x y z
N MET A 1 6.69 -19.30 4.14
CA MET A 1 6.28 -18.12 4.92
C MET A 1 7.55 -17.35 5.19
N ASP A 2 7.63 -16.14 4.67
CA ASP A 2 8.89 -15.41 4.63
C ASP A 2 9.12 -14.67 5.97
N ARG A 3 10.39 -14.50 6.36
CA ARG A 3 10.79 -13.90 7.64
C ARG A 3 11.39 -12.50 7.41
N VAL A 4 11.15 -11.59 8.35
CA VAL A 4 11.75 -10.24 8.38
C VAL A 4 12.83 -10.20 9.47
N ASN A 5 14.06 -9.81 9.12
CA ASN A 5 15.22 -9.81 10.02
C ASN A 5 15.26 -8.56 10.93
N SER A 6 16.02 -8.61 12.02
CA SER A 6 15.96 -7.62 13.10
C SER A 6 17.11 -6.61 13.20
N HIS A 7 18.05 -6.62 12.25
CA HIS A 7 19.19 -5.70 12.31
C HIS A 7 18.97 -4.52 11.37
N GLN A 8 18.66 -3.38 11.98
CA GLN A 8 18.56 -2.03 11.43
C GLN A 8 17.40 -1.77 10.47
N SER A 9 17.00 -0.50 10.39
CA SER A 9 15.85 0.11 9.70
C SER A 9 15.85 -0.06 8.17
N VAL A 10 16.13 -1.26 7.68
CA VAL A 10 16.28 -1.57 6.27
C VAL A 10 14.91 -1.96 5.74
N PHE A 11 14.46 -1.25 4.69
CA PHE A 11 13.33 -1.62 3.85
C PHE A 11 13.52 -3.04 3.33
N LEU A 12 13.01 -4.02 4.06
CA LEU A 12 13.03 -5.40 3.62
C LEU A 12 11.78 -5.62 2.78
N PHE A 13 11.99 -6.00 1.53
CA PHE A 13 10.92 -6.37 0.65
C PHE A 13 10.40 -7.76 1.08
N ALA A 14 9.16 -7.80 1.53
CA ALA A 14 8.45 -9.04 1.80
C ALA A 14 7.76 -9.52 0.52
N LYS A 15 7.84 -10.82 0.23
CA LYS A 15 7.14 -11.44 -0.90
C LYS A 15 5.83 -12.04 -0.44
N ALA A 16 4.73 -11.57 -1.01
CA ALA A 16 3.39 -12.07 -0.70
C ALA A 16 2.69 -12.57 -1.97
N ASN A 17 1.95 -13.68 -1.85
CA ASN A 17 1.20 -14.26 -2.96
C ASN A 17 -0.16 -13.55 -3.12
N TRP A 18 -0.36 -12.82 -4.21
CA TRP A 18 -1.56 -12.10 -4.61
C TRP A 18 -2.28 -12.78 -5.78
N ARG A 19 -3.61 -12.54 -5.87
CA ARG A 19 -4.45 -13.17 -6.91
C ARG A 19 -4.49 -12.38 -8.22
N PHE A 20 -3.75 -11.28 -8.30
CA PHE A 20 -3.74 -10.35 -9.43
C PHE A 20 -2.33 -10.25 -10.02
N THR A 21 -2.22 -10.03 -11.32
CA THR A 21 -0.96 -10.11 -12.10
C THR A 21 -0.53 -8.76 -12.69
N THR A 22 -1.07 -7.65 -12.18
CA THR A 22 -0.88 -6.30 -12.72
C THR A 22 -0.42 -5.31 -11.65
N ASN A 23 -0.29 -4.03 -12.02
CA ASN A 23 -0.03 -2.94 -11.07
C ASN A 23 -1.13 -2.84 -10.03
N GLY A 24 -0.76 -2.53 -8.79
CA GLY A 24 -1.73 -2.35 -7.74
C GLY A 24 -1.20 -1.56 -6.56
N LEU A 25 -2.15 -1.01 -5.81
CA LEU A 25 -1.93 -0.35 -4.54
C LEU A 25 -2.12 -1.38 -3.43
N PHE A 26 -1.07 -1.59 -2.65
CA PHE A 26 -1.17 -2.28 -1.38
C PHE A 26 -1.48 -1.31 -0.27
N LEU A 27 -2.54 -1.61 0.49
CA LEU A 27 -2.96 -0.87 1.67
C LEU A 27 -2.81 -1.79 2.88
N PRO A 28 -1.82 -1.56 3.76
CA PRO A 28 -1.61 -2.40 4.92
C PRO A 28 -2.77 -2.27 5.90
N THR A 29 -3.09 -3.36 6.58
CA THR A 29 -3.95 -3.28 7.78
C THR A 29 -3.16 -2.59 8.90
N THR A 30 -3.82 -1.78 9.72
CA THR A 30 -3.18 -1.06 10.83
C THR A 30 -2.41 -2.01 11.77
N TYR A 31 -1.17 -1.64 12.08
CA TYR A 31 -0.22 -2.25 13.03
C TYR A 31 -0.35 -3.77 13.26
N MET A 32 0.52 -4.54 12.63
CA MET A 32 0.45 -6.00 12.65
C MET A 32 1.45 -6.61 13.65
N GLY A 33 1.44 -6.06 14.85
CA GLY A 33 2.35 -6.46 15.93
C GLY A 33 3.80 -6.07 15.63
N ALA A 34 4.67 -7.07 15.51
CA ALA A 34 6.11 -6.88 15.33
C ALA A 34 6.54 -6.29 13.97
N VAL A 35 5.64 -6.29 12.99
CA VAL A 35 5.93 -5.85 11.62
C VAL A 35 5.06 -4.65 11.26
N MET A 36 5.72 -3.57 10.89
CA MET A 36 5.09 -2.38 10.32
C MET A 36 5.24 -2.41 8.80
N MET A 37 4.19 -2.06 8.07
CA MET A 37 4.19 -1.99 6.62
C MET A 37 3.65 -0.64 6.16
N ALA A 38 4.12 -0.18 5.00
CA ALA A 38 3.67 1.06 4.39
C ALA A 38 2.79 0.75 3.16
N ALA A 39 1.85 1.66 2.88
CA ALA A 39 1.13 1.64 1.62
C ALA A 39 2.12 1.79 0.47
N THR A 40 1.94 1.03 -0.60
CA THR A 40 2.89 0.99 -1.72
C THR A 40 2.19 0.63 -3.01
N VAL A 41 2.47 1.41 -4.05
CA VAL A 41 2.16 1.04 -5.43
C VAL A 41 3.28 0.13 -5.93
N THR A 42 2.94 -1.06 -6.38
CA THR A 42 3.92 -2.04 -6.88
C THR A 42 3.28 -2.95 -7.92
N THR A 43 4.10 -3.69 -8.65
CA THR A 43 3.64 -4.64 -9.65
C THR A 43 3.71 -6.06 -9.10
N ALA A 44 2.60 -6.78 -9.14
CA ALA A 44 2.61 -8.21 -8.87
C ALA A 44 3.10 -8.98 -10.10
N ARG A 45 4.14 -9.80 -9.96
CA ARG A 45 4.66 -10.70 -11.00
C ARG A 45 4.45 -12.14 -10.56
N ASP A 46 3.80 -12.94 -11.39
CA ASP A 46 3.44 -14.34 -11.07
C ASP A 46 2.64 -14.48 -9.77
N GLY A 47 1.72 -13.55 -9.56
CA GLY A 47 0.96 -13.45 -8.32
C GLY A 47 1.84 -13.18 -7.10
N LYS A 48 3.01 -12.56 -7.24
CA LYS A 48 3.89 -12.17 -6.14
C LYS A 48 4.23 -10.69 -6.21
N ALA A 49 4.09 -9.99 -5.09
CA ALA A 49 4.49 -8.58 -4.99
C ALA A 49 5.48 -8.38 -3.85
N TRP A 50 6.36 -7.40 -4.02
CA TRP A 50 7.34 -6.97 -3.04
C TRP A 50 6.84 -5.72 -2.33
N MET A 51 6.82 -5.74 -1.00
CA MET A 51 6.27 -4.66 -0.17
C MET A 51 7.27 -4.26 0.92
N PRO A 52 7.38 -2.97 1.26
CA PRO A 52 8.22 -2.54 2.36
C PRO A 52 7.66 -3.03 3.69
N ALA A 53 8.48 -3.78 4.43
CA ALA A 53 8.19 -4.22 5.78
C ALA A 53 9.35 -3.87 6.72
N ILE A 54 9.00 -3.36 7.90
CA ILE A 54 9.93 -3.03 8.97
C ILE A 54 9.63 -3.94 10.15
N ASN A 55 10.62 -4.69 10.61
CA ASN A 55 10.51 -5.41 11.87
C ASN A 55 10.81 -4.43 13.01
N ALA A 56 9.78 -4.09 13.78
CA ALA A 56 9.88 -3.23 14.95
C ALA A 56 10.54 -3.93 16.15
N ASN A 57 10.79 -5.24 16.06
CA ASN A 57 11.41 -6.01 17.12
C ASN A 57 12.87 -6.36 16.81
N ASN A 58 13.67 -6.51 17.88
CA ASN A 58 15.07 -6.96 17.80
C ASN A 58 15.22 -8.47 17.54
N ARG A 59 14.15 -9.19 17.21
CA ARG A 59 14.16 -10.63 16.90
C ARG A 59 13.52 -10.88 15.54
N PRO A 60 13.94 -11.92 14.79
CA PRO A 60 13.29 -12.29 13.54
C PRO A 60 11.79 -12.51 13.73
N SER A 61 10.99 -11.82 12.91
CA SER A 61 9.53 -11.88 12.96
C SER A 61 9.00 -12.61 11.74
N LYS A 62 7.96 -13.43 11.93
CA LYS A 62 7.22 -14.00 10.80
C LYS A 62 6.36 -12.89 10.19
N LEU A 63 6.23 -12.89 8.87
CA LEU A 63 5.17 -12.12 8.25
C LEU A 63 3.81 -12.63 8.74
N PRO A 64 2.88 -11.72 9.03
CA PRO A 64 1.53 -12.13 9.42
C PRO A 64 0.80 -12.78 8.25
N ASN A 65 -0.37 -13.37 8.52
CA ASN A 65 -1.12 -14.07 7.48
C ASN A 65 -1.54 -13.10 6.37
N LYS A 66 -1.72 -13.57 5.13
CA LYS A 66 -2.21 -12.77 4.00
C LYS A 66 -3.47 -11.96 4.34
N LYS A 67 -4.39 -12.53 5.12
CA LYS A 67 -5.62 -11.83 5.56
C LYS A 67 -5.33 -10.63 6.47
N GLU A 68 -4.20 -10.65 7.14
CA GLU A 68 -3.76 -9.60 8.05
C GLU A 68 -2.90 -8.58 7.31
N LEU A 69 -2.17 -8.96 6.23
CA LEU A 69 -1.22 -8.09 5.53
C LEU A 69 -1.85 -6.78 5.07
N GLY A 70 -3.04 -6.86 4.49
CA GLY A 70 -3.71 -5.71 3.92
C GLY A 70 -4.46 -6.07 2.65
N THR A 71 -4.96 -5.03 2.01
CA THR A 71 -5.77 -5.15 0.80
C THR A 71 -4.92 -4.83 -0.42
N TRP A 72 -5.09 -5.62 -1.47
CA TRP A 72 -4.58 -5.32 -2.80
C TRP A 72 -5.69 -4.68 -3.63
N VAL A 73 -5.45 -3.47 -4.12
CA VAL A 73 -6.35 -2.77 -5.03
C VAL A 73 -5.68 -2.78 -6.41
N SER A 74 -6.33 -3.44 -7.38
CA SER A 74 -5.87 -3.38 -8.77
C SER A 74 -5.96 -1.94 -9.26
N ILE A 75 -4.88 -1.43 -9.83
CA ILE A 75 -4.86 -0.15 -10.54
C ILE A 75 -5.04 -0.53 -12.01
N ASP A 76 -6.17 -0.15 -12.57
CA ASP A 76 -6.46 -0.30 -14.00
C ASP A 76 -5.91 0.90 -14.79
N ASP A 77 -6.02 0.83 -16.12
CA ASP A 77 -5.45 1.84 -17.03
C ASP A 77 -6.10 3.23 -16.86
N ASP A 78 -7.30 3.29 -16.27
CA ASP A 78 -8.02 4.54 -15.99
C ASP A 78 -7.58 5.21 -14.67
N MET A 79 -6.76 4.54 -13.85
CA MET A 79 -6.26 5.08 -12.60
C MET A 79 -4.89 5.76 -12.76
N THR A 80 -4.81 7.05 -12.41
CA THR A 80 -3.55 7.79 -12.37
C THR A 80 -2.93 7.76 -10.97
N VAL A 81 -1.76 7.14 -10.83
CA VAL A 81 -0.96 7.23 -9.60
C VAL A 81 -0.22 8.55 -9.57
N MET A 82 -0.63 9.45 -8.68
CA MET A 82 0.05 10.73 -8.49
C MET A 82 1.17 10.59 -7.46
N THR A 83 2.36 11.05 -7.81
CA THR A 83 3.44 11.20 -6.83
C THR A 83 3.10 12.34 -5.86
N MET A 84 3.23 12.09 -4.55
CA MET A 84 3.20 13.16 -3.55
C MET A 84 4.62 13.74 -3.40
N ASN A 85 5.07 14.46 -4.43
CA ASN A 85 6.34 15.19 -4.45
C ASN A 85 6.20 16.61 -3.87
N GLY A 86 5.25 16.82 -2.95
CA GLY A 86 4.86 18.15 -2.45
C GLY A 86 3.93 18.94 -3.38
N GLU A 87 3.69 18.42 -4.60
CA GLU A 87 2.81 19.03 -5.60
C GLU A 87 1.32 18.71 -5.40
N LEU A 88 0.99 17.74 -4.55
CA LEU A 88 -0.39 17.44 -4.18
C LEU A 88 -0.88 18.48 -3.15
N ASN A 89 -1.15 19.69 -3.65
CA ASN A 89 -1.87 20.70 -2.90
C ASN A 89 -3.38 20.39 -2.94
N LYS A 90 -4.07 20.60 -1.81
CA LYS A 90 -5.53 20.56 -1.66
C LYS A 90 -6.27 21.23 -2.82
N GLU A 91 -5.80 22.39 -3.31
CA GLU A 91 -6.43 23.07 -4.44
C GLU A 91 -6.37 22.26 -5.75
N ARG A 92 -5.23 21.62 -6.06
CA ARG A 92 -5.10 20.76 -7.25
C ARG A 92 -5.90 19.47 -7.11
N LEU A 93 -5.96 18.91 -5.90
CA LEU A 93 -6.81 17.77 -5.61
C LEU A 93 -8.30 18.10 -5.85
N ILE A 94 -8.74 19.28 -5.41
CA ILE A 94 -10.12 19.76 -5.63
C ILE A 94 -10.38 19.94 -7.13
N GLN A 95 -9.49 20.60 -7.87
CA GLN A 95 -9.64 20.76 -9.33
C GLN A 95 -9.71 19.42 -10.07
N TRP A 96 -8.89 18.45 -9.65
CA TRP A 96 -8.93 17.11 -10.23
C TRP A 96 -10.24 16.39 -9.91
N LEU A 97 -10.73 16.47 -8.67
CA LEU A 97 -12.04 15.92 -8.29
C LEU A 97 -13.18 16.55 -9.10
N GLU A 98 -13.15 17.87 -9.29
CA GLU A 98 -14.13 18.61 -10.09
C GLU A 98 -14.11 18.16 -11.56
N THR A 99 -12.94 17.87 -12.12
CA THR A 99 -12.78 17.34 -13.49
C THR A 99 -13.48 15.99 -13.67
N MET A 100 -13.54 15.18 -12.61
CA MET A 100 -14.27 13.90 -12.61
C MET A 100 -15.74 14.03 -12.21
N GLY A 101 -16.27 15.25 -12.04
CA GLY A 101 -17.64 15.50 -11.61
C GLY A 101 -17.91 15.18 -10.13
N ALA A 102 -16.87 14.99 -9.33
CA ALA A 102 -16.97 14.76 -7.89
C ALA A 102 -16.68 16.06 -7.11
N SER A 103 -17.50 16.38 -6.11
CA SER A 103 -17.19 17.46 -5.17
C SER A 103 -16.81 16.91 -3.79
N PHE A 104 -15.99 17.64 -3.05
CA PHE A 104 -15.50 17.23 -1.72
C PHE A 104 -16.65 16.96 -0.72
N ASP A 105 -17.77 17.67 -0.88
CA ASP A 105 -18.98 17.49 -0.08
C ASP A 105 -19.68 16.15 -0.32
N THR A 106 -19.56 15.58 -1.52
CA THR A 106 -20.15 14.27 -1.85
C THR A 106 -19.39 13.12 -1.18
N ILE A 107 -18.07 13.25 -1.00
CA ILE A 107 -17.23 12.22 -0.35
C ILE A 107 -17.47 12.16 1.16
N ARG A 108 -17.75 13.31 1.80
CA ARG A 108 -18.01 13.38 3.24
C ARG A 108 -19.36 12.76 3.66
N ARG A 109 -20.34 12.67 2.75
CA ARG A 109 -21.69 12.17 3.04
C ARG A 109 -21.83 10.63 3.06
N ARG A 110 -20.79 9.87 2.75
CA ARG A 110 -20.78 8.40 2.87
C ARG A 110 -20.05 7.91 4.13
N LYS A 111 -20.34 8.51 5.29
CA LYS A 111 -19.93 8.01 6.60
C LYS A 111 -21.14 7.56 7.40
#